data_AF-B8MSB2-F1
#
_entry.id   AF-B8MSB2-F1
#
_cell.length_a   1.000
_cell.length_b   1.000
_cell.length_c   1.000
_cell.angle_alpha   90.00
_cell.angle_beta   90.00
_cell.angle_gamma   90.00
#
_symmetry.space_group_name_H-M   'P 1'
#
loop_
_entity.id
_entity.type
_entity.pdbx_description
1 polymer ?
#
loop_
_entity_poly.entity_id
_entity_poly.type
_entity_poly.pdbx_seq_one_letter_code
_entity_poly.pdbx_strand_id
1 'polypeptide(L)'
;MAPCPPEYAKKRLSVIRFPVNIQNYNLQSQRKVYDVFAKEMSETPGFRNSYIMFEGYSVHGVKLVPSESSAFPHRDDNIIIAPVVTYDNKANNPELDAKANAFGEKLRQTIIAARGQKELHTYVNYASGGETRENMYGFGPWRLQKLAALKKKYDLEQKLNYYASVF
;
A
#
# COMPACT_ATOMS: atom_id res chain seq x y z
N MET A 1 28.11 10.97 14.21
CA MET A 1 27.84 10.30 12.92
C MET A 1 28.37 11.20 11.82
N ALA A 2 29.29 10.71 10.98
CA ALA A 2 29.72 11.46 9.81
C ALA A 2 28.56 11.55 8.80
N PRO A 3 28.35 12.69 8.13
CA PRO A 3 27.36 12.80 7.06
C PRO A 3 27.73 11.84 5.92
N CYS A 4 26.71 11.21 5.33
CA CYS A 4 26.88 10.28 4.22
C CYS A 4 27.56 10.98 3.02
N PRO A 5 28.59 10.40 2.38
CA PRO A 5 29.24 11.01 1.22
C PRO A 5 28.26 11.27 0.07
N PRO A 6 28.40 12.39 -0.68
CA PRO A 6 27.47 12.77 -1.76
C PRO A 6 27.40 11.76 -2.92
N GLU A 7 28.39 10.86 -3.04
CA GLU A 7 28.44 9.79 -4.05
C GLU A 7 27.31 8.75 -3.91
N TYR A 8 26.69 8.65 -2.73
CA TYR A 8 25.56 7.76 -2.45
C TYR A 8 24.18 8.43 -2.52
N ALA A 9 24.08 9.64 -3.10
CA ALA A 9 22.79 10.24 -3.41
C ALA A 9 21.94 9.23 -4.20
N LYS A 10 20.69 8.96 -3.76
CA LYS A 10 19.77 7.98 -4.34
C LYS A 10 19.74 8.11 -5.88
N LYS A 11 20.50 7.29 -6.61
CA LYS A 11 20.47 7.27 -8.09
C LYS A 11 19.11 6.81 -8.65
N ARG A 12 18.23 6.31 -7.78
CA ARG A 12 16.90 5.78 -8.13
C ARG A 12 15.81 6.77 -7.73
N LEU A 13 14.77 6.85 -8.55
CA LEU A 13 13.54 7.57 -8.24
C LEU A 13 12.93 7.02 -6.95
N SER A 14 12.29 7.90 -6.18
CA SER A 14 11.39 7.50 -5.09
C SER A 14 10.12 6.90 -5.67
N VAL A 15 9.67 5.80 -5.09
CA VAL A 15 8.46 5.07 -5.50
C VAL A 15 7.65 4.75 -4.25
N ILE A 16 6.42 5.25 -4.18
CA ILE A 16 5.49 4.97 -3.07
C ILE A 16 4.23 4.33 -3.64
N ARG A 17 3.75 3.24 -3.01
CA ARG A 17 2.55 2.52 -3.43
C ARG A 17 1.40 2.77 -2.46
N PHE A 18 0.19 2.89 -3.00
CA PHE A 18 -1.02 3.16 -2.23
C PHE A 18 -2.09 2.06 -2.43
N PRO A 19 -1.77 0.79 -2.15
CA PRO A 19 -2.65 -0.33 -2.49
C PRO A 19 -4.01 -0.26 -1.79
N VAL A 20 -5.05 -0.70 -2.49
CA VAL A 20 -6.39 -0.96 -1.98
C VAL A 20 -6.92 -2.24 -2.61
N ASN A 21 -7.27 -3.22 -1.78
CA ASN A 21 -7.97 -4.41 -2.22
C ASN A 21 -9.48 -4.13 -2.23
N ILE A 22 -10.14 -4.58 -3.30
CA ILE A 22 -11.58 -4.43 -3.53
C ILE A 22 -12.21 -5.70 -4.10
N GLN A 23 -13.52 -5.85 -3.90
CA GLN A 23 -14.29 -6.95 -4.48
C GLN A 23 -14.73 -6.67 -5.91
N ASN A 24 -15.20 -5.45 -6.22
CA ASN A 24 -15.78 -5.13 -7.52
C ASN A 24 -15.33 -3.74 -7.98
N TYR A 25 -15.16 -3.57 -9.29
CA TYR A 25 -14.95 -2.24 -9.85
C TYR A 25 -16.18 -1.34 -9.61
N ASN A 26 -15.91 -0.08 -9.30
CA ASN A 26 -16.91 0.98 -9.29
C ASN A 26 -16.58 1.98 -10.42
N LEU A 27 -17.38 2.02 -11.48
CA LEU A 27 -17.11 2.83 -12.67
C LEU A 27 -16.95 4.33 -12.37
N GLN A 28 -17.77 4.88 -11.48
CA GLN A 28 -17.70 6.29 -11.10
C GLN A 28 -16.41 6.60 -10.33
N SER A 29 -16.01 5.70 -9.41
CA SER A 29 -14.74 5.79 -8.71
C SER A 29 -13.55 5.71 -9.67
N GLN A 30 -13.57 4.78 -10.63
CA GLN A 30 -12.50 4.65 -11.61
C GLN A 30 -12.32 5.91 -12.45
N ARG A 31 -13.44 6.50 -12.92
CA ARG A 31 -13.41 7.77 -13.63
C ARG A 31 -12.82 8.88 -12.76
N LYS A 32 -13.27 8.99 -11.50
CA LYS A 32 -12.75 10.00 -10.57
C LYS A 32 -11.26 9.82 -10.27
N VAL A 33 -10.80 8.58 -10.12
CA VAL A 33 -9.38 8.24 -9.95
C VAL A 33 -8.58 8.68 -11.17
N TYR A 34 -9.06 8.38 -12.38
CA TYR A 34 -8.45 8.82 -13.63
C TYR A 34 -8.36 10.35 -13.71
N ASP A 35 -9.46 11.06 -13.43
CA ASP A 35 -9.51 12.53 -13.51
C ASP A 35 -8.53 13.18 -12.51
N VAL A 36 -8.48 12.67 -11.27
CA VAL A 36 -7.53 13.13 -10.24
C VAL A 36 -6.09 12.87 -10.68
N PHE A 37 -5.81 11.68 -11.22
CA PHE A 37 -4.49 11.30 -11.69
C PHE A 37 -4.05 12.17 -12.88
N ALA A 38 -4.88 12.31 -13.91
CA ALA A 38 -4.60 13.12 -15.10
C ALA A 38 -4.34 14.59 -14.75
N LYS A 39 -5.15 15.17 -13.86
CA LYS A 39 -4.93 16.53 -13.35
C LYS A 39 -3.56 16.66 -12.68
N GLU A 40 -3.22 15.76 -11.75
CA GLU A 40 -1.95 15.84 -11.04
C GLU A 40 -0.75 15.66 -11.98
N MET A 41 -0.83 14.75 -12.97
CA MET A 41 0.24 14.57 -13.95
C MET A 41 0.49 15.85 -14.78
N SER A 42 -0.57 16.62 -15.05
CA SER A 42 -0.46 17.89 -15.79
C SER A 42 0.10 19.04 -14.94
N GLU A 43 -0.27 19.10 -13.66
CA GLU A 43 0.12 20.18 -12.75
C GLU A 43 1.48 19.95 -12.10
N THR A 44 1.91 18.69 -11.98
CA THR A 44 3.16 18.29 -11.33
C THR A 44 4.02 17.45 -12.27
N PRO A 45 4.81 18.07 -13.18
CA PRO A 45 5.66 17.34 -14.14
C PRO A 45 6.62 16.33 -13.51
N GLY A 46 7.03 16.56 -12.25
CA GLY A 46 7.89 15.65 -11.48
C GLY A 46 7.26 14.28 -11.17
N PHE A 47 5.93 14.15 -11.29
CA PHE A 47 5.20 12.90 -11.03
C PHE A 47 4.89 12.09 -12.29
N ARG A 48 5.29 12.54 -13.49
CA ARG A 48 4.94 11.95 -14.79
C ARG A 48 5.24 10.45 -14.97
N ASN A 49 6.15 9.90 -14.17
CA ASN A 49 6.50 8.47 -14.19
C ASN A 49 5.61 7.62 -13.25
N SER A 50 4.61 8.24 -12.64
CA SER A 50 3.60 7.56 -11.81
C SER A 50 2.65 6.75 -12.69
N TYR A 51 2.00 5.75 -12.11
CA TYR A 51 1.04 4.89 -12.79
C TYR A 51 0.07 4.28 -11.79
N ILE A 52 -0.99 3.62 -12.28
CA ILE A 52 -1.94 2.89 -11.44
C ILE A 52 -2.02 1.45 -11.95
N MET A 53 -1.78 0.50 -11.06
CA MET A 53 -1.91 -0.93 -11.35
C MET A 53 -3.33 -1.40 -11.00
N PHE A 54 -3.91 -2.19 -11.89
CA PHE A 54 -5.18 -2.88 -11.69
C PHE A 54 -4.95 -4.37 -11.87
N GLU A 55 -4.91 -5.10 -10.76
CA GLU A 55 -4.51 -6.51 -10.77
C GLU A 55 -5.63 -7.38 -10.23
N GLY A 56 -6.14 -8.28 -11.07
CA GLY A 56 -7.12 -9.27 -10.68
C GLY A 56 -6.44 -10.49 -10.05
N TYR A 57 -6.95 -10.94 -8.91
CA TYR A 57 -6.60 -12.25 -8.36
C TYR A 57 -7.20 -13.38 -9.22
N SER A 58 -6.60 -14.57 -9.13
CA SER A 58 -7.26 -15.82 -9.54
C SER A 58 -8.42 -16.11 -8.58
N VAL A 59 -9.56 -15.45 -8.79
CA VAL A 59 -10.70 -15.36 -7.85
C VAL A 59 -11.09 -16.71 -7.28
N HIS A 60 -11.25 -17.73 -8.14
CA HIS A 60 -11.63 -19.07 -7.69
C HIS A 60 -10.57 -19.69 -6.75
N GLY A 61 -9.31 -19.70 -7.16
CA GLY A 61 -8.22 -20.31 -6.39
C GLY A 61 -7.96 -19.60 -5.04
N VAL A 62 -8.05 -18.27 -5.01
CA VAL A 62 -7.86 -17.50 -3.77
C VAL A 62 -8.99 -17.75 -2.78
N LYS A 63 -10.23 -17.86 -3.26
CA LYS A 63 -11.43 -18.07 -2.42
C LYS A 63 -11.64 -19.50 -1.95
N LEU A 64 -11.12 -20.49 -2.68
CA LEU A 64 -11.18 -21.90 -2.27
C LEU A 64 -10.39 -22.19 -0.99
N VAL A 65 -9.34 -21.42 -0.72
CA VAL A 65 -8.51 -21.64 0.46
C VAL A 65 -9.17 -21.00 1.68
N PRO A 66 -9.39 -21.71 2.79
CA PRO A 66 -10.00 -21.13 3.99
C PRO A 66 -9.19 -19.96 4.57
N SER A 67 -9.87 -18.94 5.10
CA SER A 67 -9.25 -17.71 5.61
C SER A 67 -8.29 -18.00 6.78
N GLU A 68 -8.65 -18.98 7.60
CA GLU A 68 -7.93 -19.45 8.79
C GLU A 68 -6.73 -20.35 8.50
N SER A 69 -6.65 -20.91 7.29
CA SER A 69 -5.58 -21.85 6.91
C SER A 69 -4.24 -21.16 6.60
N SER A 70 -4.20 -19.83 6.52
CA SER A 70 -3.00 -19.06 6.17
C SER A 70 -2.95 -17.68 6.83
N ALA A 71 -1.82 -16.98 6.71
CA ALA A 71 -1.68 -15.61 7.19
C ALA A 71 -2.35 -14.55 6.30
N PHE A 72 -2.75 -14.87 5.06
CA PHE A 72 -3.39 -13.92 4.16
C PHE A 72 -4.87 -13.69 4.55
N PRO A 73 -5.30 -12.46 4.88
CA PRO A 73 -6.62 -12.20 5.46
C PRO A 73 -7.73 -11.90 4.44
N HIS A 74 -7.39 -11.23 3.33
CA HIS A 74 -8.34 -10.53 2.46
C HIS A 74 -8.82 -11.39 1.28
N ARG A 75 -9.25 -12.63 1.58
CA ARG A 75 -9.61 -13.63 0.56
C ARG A 75 -10.87 -13.29 -0.25
N ASP A 76 -11.73 -12.44 0.30
CA ASP A 76 -12.97 -12.05 -0.37
C ASP A 76 -12.77 -10.99 -1.46
N ASP A 77 -11.64 -10.28 -1.42
CA ASP A 77 -11.28 -9.28 -2.42
C ASP A 77 -10.81 -9.95 -3.73
N ASN A 78 -11.17 -9.33 -4.85
CA ASN A 78 -10.90 -9.87 -6.18
C ASN A 78 -9.81 -9.09 -6.91
N ILE A 79 -9.57 -7.84 -6.53
CA ILE A 79 -8.74 -6.90 -7.29
C ILE A 79 -7.87 -6.11 -6.32
N ILE A 80 -6.60 -5.92 -6.68
CA ILE A 80 -5.71 -4.92 -6.08
C ILE A 80 -5.69 -3.71 -7.02
N ILE A 81 -6.00 -2.54 -6.50
CA ILE A 81 -5.72 -1.26 -7.16
C ILE A 81 -4.56 -0.61 -6.44
N ALA A 82 -3.44 -0.40 -7.12
CA ALA A 82 -2.25 0.21 -6.53
C ALA A 82 -1.80 1.43 -7.36
N PRO A 83 -2.21 2.66 -6.96
CA PRO A 83 -1.53 3.87 -7.36
C PRO A 83 -0.07 3.82 -6.94
N VAL A 84 0.82 4.15 -7.87
CA VAL A 84 2.26 4.20 -7.68
C VAL A 84 2.74 5.60 -8.02
N VAL A 85 3.15 6.34 -7.00
CA VAL A 85 3.68 7.70 -7.16
C VAL A 85 5.19 7.61 -7.30
N THR A 86 5.70 8.01 -8.46
CA THR A 86 7.12 7.96 -8.80
C THR A 86 7.65 9.37 -9.04
N TYR A 87 8.73 9.75 -8.34
CA TYR A 87 9.28 11.10 -8.38
C TYR A 87 10.77 11.14 -8.05
N ASP A 88 11.47 12.17 -8.51
CA ASP A 88 12.88 12.37 -8.17
C ASP A 88 12.99 13.17 -6.87
N ASN A 89 13.45 12.52 -5.79
CA ASN A 89 13.76 13.19 -4.54
C ASN A 89 15.23 13.03 -4.11
N LYS A 90 16.16 13.12 -5.06
CA LYS A 90 17.61 13.08 -4.76
C LYS A 90 18.07 14.15 -3.78
N ALA A 91 17.38 15.29 -3.76
CA ALA A 91 17.66 16.39 -2.85
C ALA A 91 17.15 16.16 -1.42
N ASN A 92 16.50 15.01 -1.13
CA ASN A 92 15.85 14.72 0.16
C ASN A 92 14.91 15.86 0.61
N ASN A 93 14.12 16.39 -0.31
CA ASN A 93 13.14 17.43 -0.03
C ASN A 93 11.91 16.81 0.67
N PRO A 94 11.66 17.12 1.96
CA PRO A 94 10.53 16.57 2.70
C PRO A 94 9.18 17.09 2.21
N GLU A 95 9.13 18.29 1.62
CA GLU A 95 7.89 18.84 1.04
C GLU A 95 7.45 18.06 -0.19
N LEU A 96 8.41 17.61 -1.00
CA LEU A 96 8.13 16.78 -2.16
C LEU A 96 7.62 15.39 -1.75
N ASP A 97 8.21 14.80 -0.71
CA ASP A 97 7.71 13.56 -0.11
C ASP A 97 6.29 13.74 0.44
N ALA A 98 6.01 14.85 1.13
CA ALA A 98 4.68 15.15 1.66
C ALA A 98 3.65 15.31 0.53
N LYS A 99 4.01 16.02 -0.55
CA LYS A 99 3.14 16.17 -1.73
C LYS A 99 2.85 14.84 -2.41
N ALA A 100 3.87 13.99 -2.58
CA ALA A 100 3.71 12.65 -3.15
C ALA A 100 2.79 11.76 -2.29
N ASN A 101 2.98 11.80 -0.96
CA ASN A 101 2.11 11.08 -0.03
C ASN A 101 0.66 11.58 -0.07
N ALA A 102 0.45 12.90 -0.06
CA ALA A 102 -0.89 13.48 -0.13
C ALA A 102 -1.61 13.11 -1.43
N PHE A 103 -0.91 13.11 -2.56
CA PHE A 103 -1.47 12.70 -3.84
C PHE A 103 -1.88 11.22 -3.85
N GLY A 104 -0.97 10.33 -3.44
CA GLY A 104 -1.26 8.91 -3.37
C GLY A 104 -2.39 8.57 -2.40
N GLU A 105 -2.44 9.21 -1.24
CA GLU A 105 -3.50 9.03 -0.27
C GLU A 105 -4.85 9.54 -0.80
N LYS A 106 -4.86 10.65 -1.53
CA LYS A 106 -6.08 11.14 -2.21
C LYS A 106 -6.65 10.12 -3.19
N LEU A 107 -5.79 9.44 -3.97
CA LEU A 107 -6.21 8.36 -4.87
C LEU A 107 -6.74 7.17 -4.06
N ARG A 108 -6.01 6.74 -3.03
CA ARG A 108 -6.42 5.65 -2.12
C ARG A 108 -7.80 5.90 -1.52
N GLN A 109 -8.01 7.08 -0.94
CA GLN A 109 -9.28 7.47 -0.32
C GLN A 109 -10.42 7.57 -1.33
N THR A 110 -10.14 7.98 -2.57
CA THR A 110 -11.15 7.98 -3.65
C THR A 110 -11.63 6.56 -3.98
N ILE A 111 -10.75 5.57 -3.91
CA ILE A 111 -11.08 4.15 -4.12
C ILE A 111 -11.86 3.61 -2.91
N ILE A 112 -11.38 3.85 -1.68
CA ILE A 112 -12.04 3.39 -0.44
C ILE A 112 -13.46 3.94 -0.33
N ALA A 113 -13.66 5.23 -0.57
CA ALA A 113 -14.96 5.88 -0.45
C ALA A 113 -16.04 5.23 -1.33
N ALA A 114 -15.66 4.66 -2.47
CA ALA A 114 -16.59 3.99 -3.39
C ALA A 114 -16.93 2.54 -3.00
N ARG A 115 -16.16 1.93 -2.09
CA ARG A 115 -16.41 0.56 -1.58
C ARG A 115 -17.53 0.53 -0.55
N GLY A 116 -17.87 1.68 0.05
CA GLY A 116 -18.87 1.76 1.12
C GLY A 116 -18.44 1.10 2.44
N GLN A 117 -17.19 0.65 2.54
CA GLN A 117 -16.61 0.05 3.74
C GLN A 117 -15.52 0.97 4.29
N LYS A 118 -15.45 1.10 5.62
CA LYS A 118 -14.44 1.94 6.29
C LYS A 118 -13.06 1.27 6.35
N GLU A 119 -13.03 -0.05 6.20
CA GLU A 119 -11.82 -0.86 6.35
C GLU A 119 -10.94 -0.76 5.11
N LEU A 120 -9.70 -0.29 5.28
CA LEU A 120 -8.68 -0.38 4.25
C LEU A 120 -8.14 -1.82 4.24
N HIS A 121 -8.34 -2.52 3.14
CA HIS A 121 -7.67 -3.79 2.91
C HIS A 121 -6.43 -3.56 2.05
N THR A 122 -5.26 -3.94 2.56
CA THR A 122 -3.98 -3.74 1.88
C THR A 122 -3.25 -5.06 1.72
N TYR A 123 -2.77 -5.33 0.52
CA TYR A 123 -1.80 -6.39 0.31
C TYR A 123 -0.41 -5.97 0.85
N VAL A 124 0.06 -6.66 1.89
CA VAL A 124 1.28 -6.30 2.64
C VAL A 124 2.52 -6.10 1.76
N ASN A 125 2.66 -6.86 0.67
CA ASN A 125 3.81 -6.73 -0.23
C ASN A 125 3.88 -5.35 -0.93
N TYR A 126 2.76 -4.64 -0.99
CA TYR A 126 2.65 -3.32 -1.61
C TYR A 126 2.43 -2.20 -0.59
N ALA A 127 2.37 -2.53 0.71
CA ALA A 127 2.27 -1.52 1.76
C ALA A 127 3.46 -0.55 1.70
N SER A 128 3.24 0.68 2.17
CA SER A 128 4.29 1.72 2.20
C SER A 128 4.53 2.31 3.59
N GLY A 129 3.85 1.78 4.62
CA GLY A 129 4.06 2.14 6.03
C GLY A 129 3.01 3.09 6.62
N GLY A 130 2.06 3.56 5.81
CA GLY A 130 0.89 4.32 6.30
C GLY A 130 -0.25 3.42 6.78
N GLU A 131 -0.13 2.10 6.59
CA GLU A 131 -1.15 1.12 6.90
C GLU A 131 -1.03 0.58 8.33
N THR A 132 -2.17 0.34 8.98
CA THR A 132 -2.19 -0.37 10.26
C THR A 132 -1.97 -1.88 10.06
N ARG A 133 -1.73 -2.60 11.16
CA ARG A 133 -1.60 -4.06 11.14
C ARG A 133 -2.90 -4.73 10.70
N GLU A 134 -4.05 -4.21 11.11
CA GLU A 134 -5.37 -4.69 10.69
C GLU A 134 -5.56 -4.53 9.17
N ASN A 135 -5.11 -3.40 8.61
CA ASN A 135 -5.19 -3.18 7.17
C ASN A 135 -4.40 -4.24 6.38
N MET A 136 -3.24 -4.67 6.88
CA MET A 136 -2.35 -5.62 6.19
C MET A 136 -2.63 -7.09 6.53
N TYR A 137 -2.95 -7.37 7.78
CA TYR A 137 -3.06 -8.72 8.35
C TYR A 137 -4.48 -9.07 8.78
N GLY A 138 -5.46 -8.22 8.51
CA GLY A 138 -6.89 -8.47 8.70
C GLY A 138 -7.43 -7.99 10.05
N PHE A 139 -8.73 -7.72 10.05
CA PHE A 139 -9.47 -7.17 11.19
C PHE A 139 -9.91 -8.23 12.21
N GLY A 140 -9.79 -9.52 11.88
CA GLY A 140 -10.08 -10.62 12.81
C GLY A 140 -9.02 -10.73 13.91
N PRO A 141 -9.36 -10.50 15.20
CA PRO A 141 -8.38 -10.40 16.28
C PRO A 141 -7.55 -11.67 16.46
N TRP A 142 -8.15 -12.84 16.19
CA TRP A 142 -7.47 -14.14 16.29
C TRP A 142 -6.23 -14.23 15.40
N ARG A 143 -6.21 -13.59 14.23
CA ARG A 143 -5.09 -13.68 13.29
C ARG A 143 -3.91 -12.86 13.78
N LEU A 144 -4.18 -11.62 14.19
CA LEU A 144 -3.16 -10.75 14.79
C LEU A 144 -2.58 -11.36 16.07
N GLN A 145 -3.42 -11.92 16.95
CA GLN A 145 -2.96 -12.63 18.14
C GLN A 145 -2.08 -13.83 17.82
N LYS A 146 -2.47 -14.63 16.82
CA LYS A 146 -1.67 -15.78 16.36
C LYS A 146 -0.32 -15.34 15.78
N LEU A 147 -0.30 -14.29 14.95
CA LEU A 147 0.94 -13.72 14.40
C LEU A 147 1.84 -13.14 15.50
N ALA A 148 1.27 -12.47 16.50
CA ALA A 148 2.00 -11.98 17.68
C ALA A 148 2.67 -13.10 18.46
N ALA A 149 1.91 -14.17 18.73
CA ALA A 149 2.42 -15.33 19.46
C ALA A 149 3.58 -16.00 18.70
N LEU A 150 3.46 -16.11 17.37
CA LEU A 150 4.54 -16.63 16.52
C LEU A 150 5.77 -15.71 16.54
N LYS A 151 5.60 -14.39 16.39
CA LYS A 151 6.71 -13.43 16.47
C LYS A 151 7.45 -13.52 17.81
N LYS A 152 6.72 -13.60 18.93
CA LYS A 152 7.31 -13.76 20.27
C LYS A 152 8.04 -15.09 20.42
N LYS A 153 7.51 -16.17 19.84
CA LYS A 153 8.12 -17.51 19.91
C LYS A 153 9.43 -17.59 19.12
N TYR A 154 9.48 -16.98 17.93
CA TYR A 154 10.57 -17.18 16.99
C TYR A 154 11.55 -16.00 16.89
N ASP A 155 11.17 -14.81 17.35
CA ASP A 155 12.00 -13.60 17.30
C ASP A 155 11.80 -12.73 18.55
N LEU A 156 12.12 -13.32 19.71
CA LEU A 156 11.96 -12.70 21.02
C LEU A 156 12.79 -11.41 21.18
N GLU A 157 13.98 -11.38 20.59
CA GLU A 157 14.90 -10.23 20.60
C GLU A 157 14.56 -9.20 19.51
N GLN A 158 13.49 -9.41 18.73
CA GLN A 158 13.03 -8.50 17.69
C GLN A 158 14.06 -8.16 16.61
N LYS A 159 14.90 -9.13 16.25
CA LYS A 159 15.95 -8.98 15.24
C LYS A 159 15.39 -8.88 13.83
N LEU A 160 14.17 -9.38 13.59
CA LEU A 160 13.49 -9.41 12.29
C LEU A 160 12.37 -8.36 12.22
N ASN A 161 12.68 -7.12 12.56
CA ASN A 161 11.73 -6.01 12.50
C ASN A 161 11.88 -5.20 11.20
N TYR A 162 10.73 -4.74 10.69
CA TYR A 162 10.62 -3.84 9.54
C TYR A 162 9.36 -2.98 9.65
N TYR A 163 9.15 -2.02 8.73
CA TYR A 163 8.02 -1.08 8.82
C TYR A 163 6.65 -1.79 8.83
N ALA A 164 6.54 -2.95 8.18
CA ALA A 164 5.35 -3.79 8.16
C ALA A 164 5.48 -5.00 9.10
N SER A 165 6.23 -4.91 10.20
CA SER A 165 6.33 -6.02 11.16
C SER A 165 4.96 -6.34 11.78
N VAL A 166 4.70 -7.64 11.98
CA VAL A 166 3.52 -8.09 12.69
C VAL A 166 3.49 -7.54 14.11
N PHE A 167 4.63 -7.50 14.83
CA PHE A 167 4.78 -6.95 16.19
C PHE A 167 6.21 -6.47 16.45
#